data_AF-A0A9D2VFH7-F1
#
_entry.id   AF-A0A9D2VFH7-F1
#
_cell.length_a   1.000
_cell.length_b   1.000
_cell.length_c   1.000
_cell.angle_alpha   90.00
_cell.angle_beta   90.00
_cell.angle_gamma   90.00
#
_symmetry.space_group_name_H-M   'P 1'
#
loop_
_entity.id
_entity.type
_entity.pdbx_description
1 polymer ?
#
loop_
_entity_poly.entity_id
_entity_poly.type
_entity_poly.pdbx_seq_one_letter_code
_entity_poly.pdbx_strand_id
1 'polypeptide(L)'
;MYICICNAITDSQIKEAVANGATTLADLQFDLGVATNCGRCAESAMSLLPAMASDNVLHATEISRVQRPAANDTQVLPAVVAYS
;
A
#
# COMPACT_ATOMS: atom_id res chain seq x y z
N MET A 1 10.13 -16.41 -11.30
CA MET A 1 11.58 -16.25 -11.55
C MET A 1 12.36 -16.74 -10.33
N TYR A 2 13.55 -17.32 -10.51
CA TYR A 2 14.45 -17.58 -9.38
C TYR A 2 15.14 -16.31 -8.93
N ILE A 3 15.06 -16.03 -7.64
CA ILE A 3 15.76 -14.93 -6.99
C ILE A 3 17.05 -15.43 -6.35
N CYS A 4 17.02 -16.59 -5.68
CA CYS A 4 18.21 -17.22 -5.11
C CYS A 4 18.50 -18.55 -5.80
N ILE A 5 19.65 -18.63 -6.48
CA ILE A 5 20.09 -19.87 -7.13
C ILE A 5 20.66 -20.87 -6.11
N CYS A 6 21.38 -20.38 -5.10
CA CYS A 6 22.00 -21.25 -4.08
C CYS A 6 20.99 -22.13 -3.35
N ASN A 7 19.84 -21.56 -3.01
CA ASN A 7 18.81 -22.21 -2.19
C ASN A 7 17.50 -22.43 -2.97
N ALA A 8 17.55 -22.29 -4.31
CA ALA A 8 16.41 -22.47 -5.21
C ALA A 8 15.12 -21.72 -4.79
N ILE A 9 15.27 -20.44 -4.40
CA ILE A 9 14.14 -19.60 -3.96
C ILE A 9 13.63 -18.74 -5.12
N THR A 10 12.32 -18.75 -5.32
CA THR A 10 11.61 -18.04 -6.38
C THR A 10 10.96 -16.74 -5.89
N ASP A 11 10.63 -15.85 -6.81
CA ASP A 11 9.91 -14.60 -6.50
C ASP A 11 8.55 -14.87 -5.87
N SER A 12 7.85 -15.93 -6.29
CA SER A 12 6.56 -16.31 -5.73
C SER A 12 6.66 -16.70 -4.27
N GLN A 13 7.70 -17.46 -3.89
CA GLN A 13 7.96 -17.82 -2.49
C GLN A 13 8.28 -16.58 -1.63
N ILE A 14 9.05 -15.63 -2.17
CA ILE A 14 9.34 -14.38 -1.45
C ILE A 14 8.06 -13.56 -1.26
N LYS A 15 7.22 -13.44 -2.30
CA LYS A 15 5.94 -12.74 -2.21
C LYS A 15 4.98 -13.40 -1.22
N GLU A 16 4.97 -14.73 -1.15
CA GLU A 16 4.19 -15.47 -0.16
C GLU A 16 4.68 -15.19 1.26
N ALA A 17 6.00 -15.22 1.51
CA ALA A 17 6.56 -14.85 2.81
C ALA A 17 6.22 -13.41 3.20
N VAL A 18 6.26 -12.47 2.25
CA VAL A 18 5.82 -11.08 2.46
C VAL A 18 4.33 -11.01 2.81
N ALA A 19 3.47 -11.75 2.11
CA ALA A 19 2.05 -11.83 2.43
C ALA A 19 1.78 -12.44 3.82
N ASN A 20 2.67 -13.32 4.28
CA ASN A 20 2.64 -13.90 5.63
C ASN A 20 3.26 -13.00 6.71
N GLY A 21 3.76 -11.81 6.35
CA GLY A 21 4.25 -10.81 7.30
C GLY A 21 5.76 -10.59 7.31
N ALA A 22 6.52 -11.18 6.38
CA ALA A 22 7.95 -10.86 6.25
C ALA A 22 8.12 -9.40 5.79
N THR A 23 8.82 -8.59 6.58
CA THR A 23 9.01 -7.16 6.31
C THR A 23 10.48 -6.78 6.15
N THR A 24 11.39 -7.67 6.53
CA THR A 24 12.83 -7.46 6.47
C THR A 24 13.54 -8.60 5.74
N LEU A 25 14.78 -8.35 5.28
CA LEU A 25 15.60 -9.44 4.72
C LEU A 25 15.92 -10.50 5.79
N ALA A 26 15.95 -10.13 7.07
CA ALA A 26 16.16 -11.09 8.16
C ALA A 26 15.00 -12.07 8.25
N ASP A 27 13.76 -11.60 8.10
CA ASP A 27 12.56 -12.46 8.07
C ASP A 27 12.64 -13.44 6.90
N LEU A 28 12.97 -12.96 5.70
CA LEU A 28 13.12 -13.83 4.52
C LEU A 28 14.27 -14.84 4.67
N GLN A 29 15.37 -14.45 5.33
CA GLN A 29 16.48 -15.35 5.63
C GLN A 29 16.05 -16.46 6.59
N PHE A 30 15.25 -16.11 7.60
CA PHE A 30 14.74 -17.06 8.58
C PHE A 30 13.74 -18.05 7.95
N ASP A 31 12.77 -17.55 7.18
CA ASP A 31 11.70 -18.38 6.61
C ASP A 31 12.14 -19.19 5.39
N LEU A 32 12.91 -18.57 4.47
CA LEU A 32 13.22 -19.14 3.16
C LEU A 32 14.70 -19.48 3.00
N GLY A 33 15.57 -19.03 3.90
CA GLY A 33 17.01 -19.15 3.73
C GLY A 33 17.58 -18.27 2.61
N VAL A 34 16.84 -17.30 2.06
CA VAL A 34 17.37 -16.43 0.98
C VAL A 34 18.64 -15.69 1.43
N ALA A 35 19.62 -15.50 0.54
CA ALA A 35 20.87 -14.78 0.83
C ALA A 35 21.79 -15.37 1.92
N THR A 36 21.49 -16.55 2.48
CA THR A 36 22.30 -17.18 3.55
C THR A 36 23.58 -17.88 3.09
N ASN A 37 23.77 -18.06 1.77
CA ASN A 37 24.95 -18.71 1.20
C ASN A 37 25.91 -17.67 0.56
N CYS A 38 25.76 -17.36 -0.74
CA CYS A 38 26.67 -16.44 -1.42
C CYS A 38 26.30 -14.96 -1.31
N GLY A 39 25.11 -14.64 -0.76
CA GLY A 39 24.61 -13.28 -0.56
C GLY A 39 24.23 -12.48 -1.83
N ARG A 40 24.57 -12.93 -3.04
CA ARG A 40 24.40 -12.15 -4.29
C ARG A 40 22.95 -11.76 -4.61
N CYS A 41 21.97 -12.51 -4.10
CA CYS A 41 20.55 -12.23 -4.32
C CYS A 41 19.95 -11.24 -3.31
N ALA A 42 20.72 -10.73 -2.34
CA ALA A 42 20.21 -9.92 -1.24
C ALA A 42 19.45 -8.68 -1.73
N GLU A 43 20.04 -7.87 -2.62
CA GLU A 43 19.37 -6.68 -3.14
C GLU A 43 18.11 -7.01 -3.95
N SER A 44 18.16 -8.06 -4.78
CA SER A 44 16.99 -8.51 -5.54
C SER A 44 15.85 -8.99 -4.64
N ALA A 45 16.18 -9.67 -3.53
CA ALA A 45 15.18 -10.08 -2.54
C ALA A 45 14.62 -8.88 -1.76
N MET A 46 15.46 -7.91 -1.38
CA MET A 46 15.02 -6.69 -0.69
C MET A 46 14.07 -5.85 -1.55
N SER A 47 14.27 -5.81 -2.86
CA SER A 47 13.37 -5.08 -3.78
C SER A 47 11.95 -5.65 -3.83
N LEU A 48 11.73 -6.87 -3.31
CA LEU A 48 10.41 -7.50 -3.23
C LEU A 48 9.73 -7.29 -1.88
N LEU A 49 10.44 -6.77 -0.89
CA LEU A 49 9.85 -6.39 0.39
C LEU A 49 8.96 -5.16 0.20
N PRO A 50 7.91 -5.00 1.01
CA PRO A 50 7.13 -3.77 0.99
C PRO A 50 8.06 -2.62 1.35
N ALA A 51 8.06 -1.57 0.53
CA ALA A 51 8.61 -0.29 0.99
C ALA A 51 7.92 0.00 2.32
N MET A 52 8.68 0.41 3.33
CA MET A 52 8.18 0.86 4.62
C MET A 52 7.33 2.12 4.42
N ALA A 53 6.19 1.99 3.75
CA ALA A 53 5.10 2.93 3.84
C ALA A 53 4.58 2.74 5.25
N SER A 54 4.95 3.67 6.12
CA SER A 54 4.28 3.90 7.38
C SER A 54 2.80 4.14 7.09
N ASP A 55 2.03 3.04 7.05
CA ASP A 55 0.59 3.08 7.02
C ASP A 55 0.13 3.63 8.38
N ASN A 56 -0.06 4.94 8.43
CA ASN A 56 -0.87 5.58 9.45
C ASN A 56 -2.29 5.01 9.33
N VAL A 57 -2.57 3.96 10.09
CA VAL A 57 -3.89 3.32 10.19
C VAL A 57 -4.86 4.32 10.81
N LEU A 58 -5.52 5.13 9.97
CA LEU A 58 -6.81 5.70 10.30
C LEU A 58 -7.88 4.73 9.79
N HIS A 59 -8.28 3.85 10.69
CA HIS A 59 -9.56 3.15 10.65
C HIS A 59 -10.69 4.19 10.49
N ALA A 60 -11.30 4.26 9.31
CA ALA A 60 -12.54 4.99 9.07
C ALA A 60 -13.66 4.00 8.73
N THR A 61 -13.96 3.10 9.67
CA THR A 61 -15.23 2.37 9.65
C THR A 61 -16.28 3.17 10.44
N GLU A 62 -17.28 3.65 9.69
CA GLU A 62 -18.63 4.04 10.11
C GLU A 62 -18.85 5.34 10.92
N ILE A 63 -19.14 6.44 10.21
CA ILE A 63 -20.19 7.38 10.64
C ILE A 63 -21.14 7.65 9.46
N SER A 64 -22.30 6.98 9.51
CA SER A 64 -23.52 7.39 8.82
C SER A 64 -23.80 8.89 9.04
N ARG A 65 -23.79 9.72 7.99
CA ARG A 65 -24.72 10.86 7.82
C ARG A 65 -24.48 11.62 6.51
N VAL A 66 -25.50 11.52 5.65
CA VAL A 66 -25.99 12.55 4.73
C VAL A 66 -25.27 12.69 3.38
N GLN A 67 -25.78 11.92 2.42
CA GLN A 67 -25.99 12.35 1.04
C GLN A 67 -26.63 13.76 1.02
N ARG A 68 -25.98 14.76 0.41
CA ARG A 68 -26.69 15.91 -0.17
C ARG A 68 -26.37 15.97 -1.66
N PRO A 69 -27.37 15.89 -2.57
CA PRO A 69 -27.14 16.22 -3.96
C PRO A 69 -26.81 17.71 -4.09
N ALA A 70 -25.92 18.03 -5.02
CA ALA A 70 -25.55 19.39 -5.38
C ALA A 70 -26.78 20.14 -5.92
N ALA A 71 -27.34 21.05 -5.12
CA ALA A 71 -28.25 22.08 -5.62
C ALA A 71 -27.39 23.18 -6.26
N ASN A 72 -27.23 23.11 -7.58
CA ASN A 72 -26.75 24.22 -8.40
C ASN A 72 -27.97 25.02 -8.87
N ASP A 73 -28.31 26.07 -8.14
CA ASP A 73 -29.25 27.11 -8.58
C ASP A 73 -28.69 28.47 -8.14
N THR A 74 -27.80 29.03 -8.96
CA THR A 74 -27.57 30.48 -8.98
C THR A 74 -27.93 30.98 -10.36
N GLN A 75 -29.24 31.09 -10.59
CA GLN A 75 -29.80 31.93 -11.62
C GLN A 75 -30.87 32.83 -10.99
N VAL A 76 -30.82 34.10 -11.39
CA VAL A 76 -31.81 35.18 -11.23
C VAL A 76 -31.67 36.07 -9.99
N LEU A 77 -30.91 37.16 -10.18
CA LEU A 77 -31.06 38.43 -9.45
C LEU A 77 -32.47 39.01 -9.72
N PRO A 78 -33.29 39.31 -8.70
CA PRO A 78 -34.53 40.05 -8.89
C PRO A 78 -34.29 41.57 -8.82
N ALA A 79 -34.70 42.26 -9.89
CA ALA A 79 -34.86 43.69 -9.94
C ALA A 79 -36.04 44.11 -9.05
N VAL A 80 -35.79 44.57 -7.82
CA VAL A 80 -36.73 45.38 -7.02
C VAL A 80 -35.99 46.04 -5.85
N VAL A 81 -35.37 47.20 -6.09
CA VAL A 81 -35.20 48.17 -5.02
C VAL A 81 -35.59 49.54 -5.55
N ALA A 82 -36.89 49.80 -5.45
CA ALA A 82 -37.44 51.14 -5.40
C ALA A 82 -37.10 51.75 -4.03
N TYR A 83 -36.19 52.73 -4.01
CA TYR A 83 -36.13 53.74 -2.97
C TYR A 83 -36.43 55.09 -3.64
N SER A 84 -37.51 55.71 -3.13
CA SER A 84 -37.95 57.12 -3.20
C SER A 84 -37.55 58.03 -4.36
#